data_AF-A0A972NZD3-F1
#
_entry.id   AF-A0A972NZD3-F1
#
_cell.length_a   1.000
_cell.length_b   1.000
_cell.length_c   1.000
_cell.angle_alpha   90.00
_cell.angle_beta   90.00
_cell.angle_gamma   90.00
#
_symmetry.space_group_name_H-M   'P 1'
#
loop_
_entity.id
_entity.type
_entity.pdbx_description
1 polymer ?
#
loop_
_entity_poly.entity_id
_entity_poly.type
_entity_poly.pdbx_seq_one_letter_code
_entity_poly.pdbx_strand_id
1 'polypeptide(L)'
;MWVDAQSFLDVKYDREARGPRGPVTVQVKYSDYKDVEGLQIPFTIESGVAAAGKSDKLTIEKVSLNPPLDDGMFTRPGSPGRRNSVSVNAEVAPPTLPALTRPSP
;
A
#
# COMPACT_ATOMS: atom_id res chain seq x y z
N MET A 1 15.01 15.66 -2.78
CA MET A 1 15.93 14.55 -2.50
C MET A 1 17.19 15.14 -1.90
N TRP A 2 17.76 14.50 -0.90
CA TRP A 2 18.99 14.93 -0.23
C TRP A 2 19.99 13.79 -0.29
N VAL A 3 21.20 14.11 -0.75
CA VAL A 3 22.30 13.18 -0.92
C VAL A 3 23.48 13.72 -0.12
N ASP A 4 24.18 12.85 0.61
CA ASP A 4 25.39 13.22 1.31
C ASP A 4 26.53 13.50 0.31
N ALA A 5 27.21 14.63 0.46
CA ALA A 5 28.17 15.11 -0.54
C ALA A 5 29.50 14.33 -0.55
N GLN A 6 29.81 13.56 0.50
CA GLN A 6 31.06 12.82 0.61
C GLN A 6 30.88 11.36 0.16
N SER A 7 29.80 10.73 0.62
CA SER A 7 29.50 9.32 0.39
C SER A 7 28.57 9.09 -0.80
N PHE A 8 27.90 10.13 -1.30
CA PHE A 8 26.88 10.05 -2.33
C PHE A 8 25.67 9.18 -1.96
N LEU A 9 25.45 8.94 -0.66
CA LEU A 9 24.32 8.16 -0.16
C LEU A 9 23.08 9.03 0.02
N ASP A 10 21.92 8.45 -0.27
CA ASP A 10 20.63 9.09 -0.04
C ASP A 10 20.41 9.27 1.47
N VAL A 11 20.14 10.49 1.91
CA VAL A 11 19.88 10.75 3.35
C VAL A 11 18.39 10.93 3.59
N LYS A 12 17.70 11.53 2.62
CA LYS A 12 16.29 11.88 2.73
C LYS A 12 15.65 12.01 1.37
N TYR A 13 14.36 11.76 1.31
CA TYR A 13 13.53 12.30 0.25
C TYR A 13 12.17 12.70 0.80
N ASP A 14 11.55 13.67 0.14
CA ASP A 14 10.22 14.14 0.47
C ASP A 14 9.35 13.84 -0.75
N ARG A 15 8.13 13.38 -0.51
CA ARG A 15 7.12 13.16 -1.54
C ARG A 15 5.79 13.74 -1.12
N GLU A 16 5.00 14.19 -2.07
CA GLU A 16 3.61 14.55 -1.82
C GLU A 16 2.73 13.29 -1.83
N ALA A 17 1.80 13.21 -0.89
CA ALA A 17 0.80 12.17 -0.82
C ALA A 17 -0.58 12.79 -0.54
N ARG A 18 -1.65 12.05 -0.86
CA ARG A 18 -3.00 12.45 -0.48
C ARG A 18 -3.26 12.06 0.96
N GLY A 19 -3.42 13.06 1.83
CA GLY A 19 -3.90 12.88 3.19
C GLY A 19 -5.43 13.07 3.29
N PRO A 20 -6.03 12.76 4.45
CA PRO A 20 -7.47 12.91 4.66
C PRO A 20 -8.00 14.34 4.52
N ARG A 21 -7.14 15.36 4.70
CA ARG A 21 -7.50 16.79 4.66
C ARG A 21 -6.86 17.54 3.48
N GLY A 22 -6.34 16.82 2.49
CA GLY A 22 -5.62 17.39 1.35
C GLY A 22 -4.19 16.87 1.21
N PRO A 23 -3.39 17.46 0.31
CA PRO A 23 -2.00 17.08 0.08
C PRO A 23 -1.18 17.20 1.37
N VAL A 24 -0.33 16.20 1.61
CA VAL A 24 0.63 16.19 2.72
C VAL A 24 2.02 15.83 2.22
N THR A 25 3.05 16.41 2.83
CA THR A 25 4.43 16.02 2.56
C THR A 25 4.81 14.85 3.46
N VAL A 26 5.11 13.72 2.84
CA VAL A 26 5.71 12.56 3.50
C VAL A 26 7.22 12.68 3.35
N GLN A 27 7.91 12.70 4.48
CA GLN A 27 9.36 12.67 4.56
C GLN A 27 9.81 11.23 4.83
N VAL A 28 10.85 10.80 4.13
CA VAL A 28 11.51 9.53 4.34
C VAL A 28 12.99 9.76 4.56
N LYS A 29 13.55 9.16 5.61
CA LYS A 29 14.95 9.24 6.00
C LYS A 29 15.57 7.85 5.94
N TYR A 30 16.81 7.80 5.49
CA TYR A 30 17.62 6.59 5.44
C TYR A 30 18.76 6.70 6.44
N SER A 31 19.01 5.62 7.19
CA SER A 31 20.07 5.56 8.18
C SER A 31 20.55 4.13 8.40
N ASP A 32 21.60 3.97 9.21
CA ASP A 32 22.26 2.67 9.47
C ASP A 32 22.74 2.01 8.17
N TYR A 33 23.49 2.76 7.36
CA TYR A 33 24.08 2.23 6.13
C TYR A 33 25.14 1.17 6.45
N LYS A 34 25.06 0.03 5.78
CA LYS A 34 26.01 -1.08 5.91
C LYS A 34 26.50 -1.52 4.55
N ASP A 35 27.76 -1.92 4.51
CA ASP A 35 28.33 -2.60 3.35
C ASP A 35 27.78 -4.02 3.27
N VAL A 36 27.15 -4.35 2.14
CA VAL A 36 26.70 -5.69 1.80
C VAL A 36 27.29 -5.99 0.43
N GLU A 37 28.32 -6.84 0.39
CA GLU A 37 29.07 -7.23 -0.82
C GLU A 37 29.48 -6.02 -1.69
N GLY A 38 29.93 -4.92 -1.05
CA GLY A 38 30.37 -3.70 -1.74
C GLY A 38 29.27 -2.70 -2.07
N LEU A 39 28.01 -2.98 -1.72
CA LEU A 39 26.90 -2.03 -1.83
C LEU A 39 26.54 -1.44 -0.46
N GLN A 40 26.46 -0.11 -0.38
CA GLN A 40 26.00 0.60 0.81
C GLN A 40 24.47 0.59 0.86
N ILE A 41 23.90 -0.15 1.81
CA ILE A 41 22.45 -0.35 1.93
C ILE A 41 21.96 0.20 3.27
N PRO A 42 20.88 1.01 3.32
CA PRO A 42 20.32 1.49 4.57
C PRO A 42 19.59 0.36 5.30
N PHE A 43 19.90 0.11 6.56
CA PHE A 43 19.20 -0.89 7.39
C PHE A 43 18.05 -0.27 8.20
N THR A 44 17.95 1.06 8.22
CA THR A 44 16.83 1.76 8.84
C THR A 44 16.21 2.75 7.85
N ILE A 45 14.89 2.67 7.71
CA ILE A 45 14.09 3.59 6.92
C ILE A 45 12.99 4.16 7.80
N GLU A 46 12.97 5.47 8.00
CA GLU A 46 11.93 6.14 8.75
C GLU A 46 11.07 6.97 7.81
N SER A 47 9.75 6.78 7.82
CA SER A 47 8.83 7.51 6.95
C SER A 47 7.66 8.08 7.73
N GLY A 48 7.24 9.31 7.42
CA GLY A 48 6.12 9.93 8.13
C GLY A 48 5.70 11.25 7.52
N VAL A 49 4.52 11.73 7.91
CA VAL A 49 4.07 13.07 7.51
C VAL A 49 4.94 14.09 8.25
N ALA A 50 5.67 14.91 7.49
CA ALA A 50 6.68 15.83 8.03
C ALA A 50 6.12 16.75 9.14
N ALA A 51 4.87 17.20 8.99
CA ALA A 51 4.19 18.08 9.95
C ALA A 51 3.55 17.36 11.14
N ALA A 52 3.38 16.03 11.10
CA ALA A 52 2.59 15.28 12.09
C ALA A 52 3.41 14.74 13.26
N GLY A 53 4.74 14.81 13.21
CA GLY A 53 5.65 14.34 14.27
C GLY A 53 5.63 12.82 14.53
N LYS A 54 4.83 12.06 13.78
CA LYS A 54 4.77 10.59 13.83
C LYS A 54 5.44 10.01 12.59
N SER A 55 6.33 9.06 12.79
CA SER A 55 6.98 8.28 11.74
C SER A 55 6.88 6.78 12.03
N ASP A 56 6.75 6.02 10.96
CA ASP A 56 6.91 4.58 10.94
C ASP A 56 8.38 4.27 10.67
N LYS A 57 8.95 3.37 11.47
CA LYS A 57 10.33 2.91 11.34
C LYS A 57 10.35 1.48 10.83
N LEU A 58 11.00 1.27 9.69
CA LEU A 58 11.34 -0.03 9.13
C LEU A 58 12.80 -0.35 9.47
N THR A 59 13.03 -1.51 10.09
CA THR A 59 14.36 -2.05 10.35
C THR A 59 14.55 -3.31 9.52
N ILE A 60 15.63 -3.34 8.75
CA ILE A 60 16.03 -4.49 7.93
C ILE A 60 17.03 -5.29 8.76
N GLU A 61 16.75 -6.57 8.98
CA GLU A 61 17.62 -7.44 9.78
C GLU A 61 18.67 -8.15 8.92
N LYS A 62 18.28 -8.54 7.69
CA LYS A 62 19.13 -9.30 6.78
C LYS A 62 18.93 -8.83 5.35
N VAL A 63 20.04 -8.70 4.64
CA VAL A 63 20.09 -8.50 3.19
C VAL A 63 20.87 -9.65 2.57
N SER A 64 20.44 -10.09 1.39
CA SER A 64 21.17 -11.07 0.57
C SER A 64 21.12 -10.58 -0.87
N LEU A 65 22.27 -10.48 -1.51
CA LEU A 65 22.37 -9.93 -2.85
C LEU A 65 22.33 -11.06 -3.88
N ASN A 66 21.51 -10.85 -4.92
CA ASN A 66 21.28 -11.80 -6.00
C ASN A 66 21.08 -13.26 -5.54
N PRO A 67 20.26 -13.55 -4.50
CA PRO A 67 19.93 -14.93 -4.20
C PRO A 67 19.16 -15.53 -5.38
N PRO A 68 19.25 -16.85 -5.61
CA PRO A 68 18.36 -17.49 -6.57
C PRO A 68 16.90 -17.29 -6.14
N LEU A 69 16.09 -16.73 -7.03
CA LEU A 69 14.66 -16.52 -6.82
C LEU A 69 13.90 -17.33 -7.86
N ASP A 70 12.88 -18.05 -7.40
CA ASP A 70 12.00 -18.83 -8.26
C ASP A 70 10.89 -17.95 -8.84
N ASP A 71 10.59 -18.07 -10.12
CA ASP A 71 9.55 -17.28 -10.80
C ASP A 71 8.17 -17.46 -10.15
N GLY A 72 7.92 -18.63 -9.55
CA GLY A 72 6.74 -18.94 -8.76
C GLY A 72 6.48 -17.97 -7.62
N MET A 73 7.52 -17.35 -7.04
CA MET A 73 7.39 -16.38 -5.94
C MET A 73 6.67 -15.10 -6.36
N PHE A 74 6.74 -14.75 -7.65
CA PHE A 74 6.08 -13.58 -8.22
C PHE A 74 4.74 -13.90 -8.85
N THR A 75 4.34 -15.18 -8.86
CA THR A 75 3.00 -15.56 -9.31
C THR A 75 1.97 -14.92 -8.39
N ARG A 76 0.84 -14.51 -8.97
CA ARG A 76 -0.26 -13.96 -8.18
C ARG A 76 -0.62 -15.01 -7.13
N PRO A 77 -0.59 -14.67 -5.83
CA PRO A 77 -1.01 -15.62 -4.80
C PRO A 77 -2.41 -16.07 -5.18
N GLY A 78 -2.61 -17.39 -5.26
CA GLY A 78 -3.91 -17.95 -5.54
C GLY A 78 -4.93 -17.29 -4.61
N SER A 79 -6.02 -16.78 -5.16
CA SER A 79 -7.14 -16.33 -4.32
C SER A 79 -7.38 -17.44 -3.31
N PRO A 80 -7.37 -17.19 -1.99
CA PRO A 80 -7.87 -18.19 -1.05
C PRO A 80 -9.22 -18.64 -1.61
N GLY A 81 -9.33 -19.93 -1.90
CA GLY A 81 -10.41 -20.50 -2.71
C GLY A 81 -11.74 -19.89 -2.29
N ARG A 82 -12.49 -19.41 -3.29
CA ARG A 82 -13.82 -18.80 -3.22
C ARG A 82 -14.55 -19.15 -1.92
N ARG A 83 -14.38 -18.34 -0.87
CA ARG A 83 -15.37 -18.32 0.22
C ARG A 83 -16.65 -17.84 -0.46
N ASN A 84 -17.67 -18.69 -0.48
CA ASN A 84 -18.95 -18.49 -1.13
C ASN A 84 -19.33 -17.00 -1.13
N SER A 85 -19.29 -16.38 -2.31
CA SER A 85 -19.78 -15.03 -2.51
C SER A 85 -21.27 -15.04 -2.19
N VAL A 86 -21.67 -14.47 -1.05
CA VAL A 86 -23.09 -14.24 -0.75
C VAL A 86 -23.56 -13.14 -1.70
N SER A 87 -24.43 -13.51 -2.63
CA SER A 87 -25.07 -12.55 -3.53
C SER A 87 -26.24 -11.94 -2.76
N VAL A 88 -26.20 -10.65 -2.45
CA VAL A 88 -27.38 -9.94 -1.96
C VAL A 88 -28.23 -9.64 -3.19
N ASN A 89 -29.33 -10.39 -3.34
CA ASN A 89 -30.30 -10.13 -4.40
C ASN A 89 -31.10 -8.89 -4.00
N ALA A 90 -30.74 -7.72 -4.53
CA ALA A 90 -31.49 -6.49 -4.36
C ALA A 90 -32.68 -6.48 -5.33
N GLU A 91 -33.64 -7.38 -5.13
CA GLU A 91 -34.92 -7.28 -5.81
C GLU A 91 -35.80 -6.32 -5.03
N VAL A 92 -35.78 -5.05 -5.43
CA VAL A 92 -36.80 -4.08 -5.06
C VAL A 92 -38.07 -4.48 -5.81
N ALA A 93 -38.97 -5.18 -5.14
CA ALA A 93 -40.32 -5.37 -5.65
C ALA A 93 -41.00 -3.98 -5.77
N PRO A 94 -41.48 -3.56 -6.96
CA PRO A 94 -42.30 -2.36 -7.05
C PRO A 94 -43.65 -2.62 -6.34
N PRO A 95 -44.23 -1.62 -5.65
CA PRO A 95 -45.52 -1.79 -5.02
C PRO A 95 -46.61 -2.01 -6.07
N THR A 96 -47.28 -3.15 -6.01
CA THR A 96 -48.42 -3.50 -6.85
C THR A 96 -49.59 -2.54 -6.56
N LEU A 97 -50.02 -1.77 -7.56
CA LEU A 97 -51.25 -0.98 -7.46
C LEU A 97 -52.48 -1.92 -7.49
N PRO A 98 -53.52 -1.69 -6.65
CA PRO A 98 -54.70 -2.52 -6.64
C PRO A 98 -55.52 -2.36 -7.93
N ALA A 99 -55.91 -3.48 -8.53
CA ALA A 99 -56.68 -3.52 -9.77
C ALA A 99 -58.13 -3.04 -9.56
N LEU A 100 -58.54 -2.03 -10.33
CA LEU A 100 -59.94 -1.62 -10.49
C LEU A 100 -60.71 -2.70 -11.27
N THR A 101 -61.61 -3.42 -10.60
CA THR A 101 -62.54 -4.35 -11.23
C THR A 101 -63.55 -3.61 -12.10
N ARG A 102 -63.61 -3.93 -13.40
CA ARG A 102 -64.71 -3.54 -14.31
C ARG A 102 -65.65 -4.74 -14.48
N PRO A 103 -66.97 -4.61 -14.24
CA PRO A 103 -67.90 -5.72 -14.42
C PRO A 103 -68.10 -6.04 -15.91
N SER A 104 -68.32 -7.32 -16.20
CA SER A 104 -68.58 -7.88 -17.54
C SER A 104 -70.09 -7.78 -17.89
N PRO A 105 -70.48 -7.89 -19.17
CA PRO A 105 -71.73 -7.34 -19.71
C PRO A 105 -72.99 -8.12 -19.36
#